data_AF-A0A0K8UWV1-F1
#
_entry.id   AF-A0A0K8UWV1-F1
#
_cell.length_a   1.000
_cell.length_b   1.000
_cell.length_c   1.000
_cell.angle_alpha   90.00
_cell.angle_beta   90.00
_cell.angle_gamma   90.00
#
_symmetry.space_group_name_H-M   'P 1'
#
loop_
_entity.id
_entity.type
_entity.pdbx_description
1 polymer ?
#
loop_
_entity_poly.entity_id
_entity_poly.type
_entity_poly.pdbx_seq_one_letter_code
_entity_poly.pdbx_strand_id
1 'polypeptide(L)'
;MACGNYFQQKWLSPILNKASPDDKNISVLTECLNQNLKNFENHFLNKNKFVIGENISYADVMAICEIDQPKFIGFDPFNHHPKLGKWYDRVREELGPYYKKVAIEFDNKLRTAEKKIPEVMYLEQ
;
A
#
# COMPACT_ATOMS: atom_id res chain seq x y z
N MET A 1 -0.50 -9.52 3.69
CA MET A 1 -1.67 -10.25 3.12
C MET A 1 -2.90 -9.37 2.89
N ALA A 2 -3.36 -8.55 3.85
CA ALA A 2 -4.53 -7.68 3.62
C ALA A 2 -4.29 -6.65 2.50
N CYS A 3 -3.12 -6.00 2.48
CA CYS A 3 -2.75 -5.04 1.44
C CYS A 3 -2.73 -5.66 0.05
N GLY A 4 -2.01 -6.78 -0.11
CA GLY A 4 -1.93 -7.51 -1.37
C GLY A 4 -3.30 -7.96 -1.89
N ASN A 5 -4.18 -8.45 -1.01
CA ASN A 5 -5.53 -8.85 -1.41
C ASN A 5 -6.39 -7.65 -1.84
N TYR A 6 -6.34 -6.54 -1.09
CA TYR A 6 -7.01 -5.30 -1.49
C TYR A 6 -6.53 -4.82 -2.86
N PHE A 7 -5.21 -4.74 -3.07
CA PHE A 7 -4.62 -4.36 -4.34
C PHE A 7 -5.05 -5.30 -5.48
N GLN A 8 -5.05 -6.60 -5.22
CA GLN A 8 -5.45 -7.57 -6.22
C GLN A 8 -6.92 -7.42 -6.64
N GLN A 9 -7.82 -7.24 -5.68
CA GLN A 9 -9.26 -7.20 -5.97
C GLN A 9 -9.70 -5.83 -6.50
N LYS A 10 -9.11 -4.73 -6.01
CA LYS A 10 -9.46 -3.37 -6.45
C LYS A 10 -8.80 -2.99 -7.77
N TRP A 11 -7.58 -3.48 -8.04
CA TRP A 11 -6.79 -3.01 -9.17
C TRP A 11 -6.39 -4.16 -10.12
N LEU A 12 -5.65 -5.17 -9.66
CA LEU A 12 -5.04 -6.15 -10.56
C LEU A 12 -6.06 -7.02 -11.32
N SER A 13 -7.01 -7.61 -10.61
CA SER A 13 -8.03 -8.49 -11.19
C SER A 13 -8.95 -7.73 -12.16
N PRO A 14 -9.46 -6.54 -11.81
CA PRO A 14 -10.16 -5.67 -12.76
C PRO A 14 -9.40 -5.39 -14.05
N ILE A 15 -8.12 -5.03 -13.95
CA ILE A 15 -7.24 -4.78 -15.10
C ILE A 15 -7.08 -6.03 -15.97
N LEU A 16 -6.81 -7.19 -15.37
CA LEU A 16 -6.60 -8.44 -16.11
C LEU A 16 -7.88 -8.94 -16.78
N ASN A 17 -9.02 -8.79 -16.12
CA ASN A 17 -10.31 -9.30 -16.57
C ASN A 17 -11.13 -8.28 -17.37
N LYS A 18 -10.68 -7.02 -17.46
CA LYS A 18 -11.41 -5.89 -18.08
C LYS A 18 -12.83 -5.76 -17.51
N ALA A 19 -12.93 -5.83 -16.19
CA ALA A 19 -14.19 -5.79 -15.47
C ALA A 19 -14.08 -4.81 -14.30
N SER A 20 -15.21 -4.29 -13.83
CA SER A 20 -15.25 -3.47 -12.63
C SER A 20 -15.02 -4.32 -11.37
N PRO A 21 -14.38 -3.76 -10.33
CA PRO A 21 -14.29 -4.42 -9.02
C PRO A 21 -15.68 -4.58 -8.37
N ASP A 22 -15.82 -5.58 -7.50
CA ASP A 22 -17.01 -5.76 -6.67
C ASP A 22 -16.94 -4.84 -5.44
N ASP A 23 -17.71 -3.75 -5.45
CA ASP A 23 -17.73 -2.74 -4.38
C ASP A 23 -18.02 -3.33 -2.99
N LYS A 24 -18.88 -4.35 -2.90
CA LYS A 24 -19.17 -4.99 -1.60
C LYS A 24 -17.93 -5.69 -1.06
N ASN A 25 -17.24 -6.43 -1.93
CA ASN A 25 -16.00 -7.09 -1.57
C ASN A 25 -14.90 -6.07 -1.24
N ILE A 26 -14.77 -4.99 -2.01
CA ILE A 26 -13.81 -3.92 -1.73
C ILE A 26 -14.08 -3.26 -0.38
N SER A 27 -15.34 -3.03 0.00
CA SER A 27 -15.67 -2.48 1.31
C SER A 27 -15.23 -3.40 2.45
N VAL A 28 -15.43 -4.72 2.33
CA VAL A 28 -14.97 -5.69 3.33
C VAL A 28 -13.45 -5.70 3.43
N LEU A 29 -12.76 -5.70 2.29
CA LEU A 29 -11.30 -5.68 2.23
C LEU A 29 -10.73 -4.38 2.79
N THR A 30 -11.42 -3.24 2.61
CA THR A 30 -11.06 -1.95 3.19
C THR A 30 -11.07 -2.01 4.71
N GLU A 31 -12.12 -2.58 5.30
CA GLU A 31 -12.21 -2.73 6.76
C GLU A 31 -11.13 -3.67 7.30
N CYS A 32 -10.92 -4.81 6.63
CA CYS A 32 -9.83 -5.72 6.97
C CYS A 32 -8.46 -5.04 6.88
N LEU A 33 -8.22 -4.22 5.85
CA LEU A 33 -6.98 -3.47 5.68
C LEU A 33 -6.80 -2.47 6.83
N ASN A 34 -7.79 -1.64 7.13
CA ASN A 34 -7.75 -0.69 8.25
C ASN A 34 -7.44 -1.37 9.59
N GLN A 35 -8.09 -2.50 9.86
CA GLN A 35 -7.82 -3.26 11.09
C GLN A 35 -6.40 -3.84 11.12
N ASN A 36 -5.87 -4.28 9.99
CA ASN A 36 -4.48 -4.74 9.90
C ASN A 36 -3.48 -3.59 10.12
N LEU A 37 -3.72 -2.41 9.54
CA LEU A 37 -2.86 -1.23 9.74
C LEU A 37 -2.86 -0.79 11.20
N LYS A 38 -4.04 -0.76 11.85
CA LYS A 38 -4.18 -0.52 13.29
C LYS A 38 -3.38 -1.51 14.11
N ASN A 39 -3.48 -2.80 13.79
CA ASN A 39 -2.75 -3.84 14.51
C ASN A 39 -1.25 -3.72 14.26
N PHE A 40 -0.81 -3.44 13.04
CA PHE A 40 0.60 -3.26 12.73
C PHE A 40 1.19 -2.09 13.52
N GLU A 41 0.51 -0.95 13.53
CA GLU A 41 0.89 0.23 14.30
C GLU A 41 0.99 -0.06 15.80
N ASN A 42 -0.04 -0.69 16.38
CA ASN A 42 -0.10 -0.93 17.82
C ASN A 42 0.86 -2.00 18.32
N HIS A 43 1.20 -2.99 17.50
CA HIS A 43 2.03 -4.10 17.97
C HIS A 43 3.49 -3.95 17.57
N PHE A 44 3.78 -3.35 16.42
CA PHE A 44 5.13 -3.30 15.86
C PHE A 44 5.77 -1.91 15.86
N LEU A 45 4.97 -0.83 15.81
CA LEU A 45 5.50 0.53 15.67
C LEU A 45 5.44 1.36 16.97
N ASN A 46 5.23 0.70 18.11
CA ASN A 46 4.99 1.37 19.39
C ASN A 46 6.26 1.67 20.20
N LYS A 47 7.31 0.84 20.06
CA LYS A 47 8.48 0.90 20.96
C LYS A 47 9.75 1.39 20.27
N ASN A 48 10.01 0.89 19.07
CA ASN A 48 11.29 1.05 18.38
C ASN A 48 11.16 2.03 17.21
N LYS A 49 12.29 2.57 16.73
CA LYS A 49 12.33 3.42 15.52
C LYS A 49 11.82 2.69 14.27
N PHE A 50 12.16 1.41 14.12
CA PHE A 50 11.81 0.49 13.04
C PHE A 50 11.08 -0.76 13.59
N VAL A 51 10.61 -1.65 12.72
CA VAL A 51 9.76 -2.80 13.11
C VAL A 51 10.40 -3.67 14.19
N ILE A 52 11.70 -3.95 14.09
CA ILE A 52 12.41 -4.87 15.01
C ILE A 52 13.32 -4.13 16.01
N GLY A 53 13.74 -2.89 15.72
CA GLY A 53 14.70 -2.18 16.56
C GLY A 53 15.03 -0.77 16.09
N GLU A 54 16.19 -0.27 16.49
CA GLU A 54 16.61 1.11 16.19
C GLU A 54 17.22 1.30 14.80
N ASN A 55 17.57 0.19 14.12
CA ASN A 55 18.09 0.19 12.76
C ASN A 55 17.08 -0.43 11.79
N ILE A 56 17.09 0.04 10.55
CA ILE A 56 16.29 -0.55 9.47
C ILE A 56 16.65 -2.02 9.27
N SER A 57 15.64 -2.83 8.98
CA SER A 57 15.79 -4.26 8.75
C SER A 57 15.00 -4.73 7.53
N TYR A 58 15.18 -5.99 7.14
CA TYR A 58 14.37 -6.61 6.09
C TYR A 58 12.86 -6.56 6.41
N ALA A 59 12.48 -6.59 7.69
CA ALA A 59 11.07 -6.48 8.07
C ALA A 59 10.46 -5.14 7.66
N ASP A 60 11.22 -4.05 7.72
CA ASP A 60 10.77 -2.73 7.28
C ASP A 60 10.60 -2.67 5.76
N VAL A 61 11.54 -3.26 5.02
CA VAL A 61 11.48 -3.36 3.55
C VAL A 61 10.27 -4.17 3.10
N MET A 62 9.98 -5.28 3.76
CA MET A 62 8.80 -6.08 3.45
C MET A 62 7.50 -5.35 3.81
N ALA A 63 7.44 -4.72 4.98
CA ALA A 63 6.26 -4.01 5.41
C ALA A 63 5.97 -2.80 4.51
N ILE A 64 6.98 -2.03 4.08
CA ILE A 64 6.74 -0.85 3.25
C ILE A 64 6.21 -1.24 1.86
N CYS A 65 6.67 -2.36 1.29
CA CYS A 65 6.11 -2.90 0.04
C CYS A 65 4.62 -3.22 0.16
N GLU A 66 4.17 -3.77 1.29
CA GLU A 66 2.75 -4.03 1.53
C GLU A 66 1.96 -2.71 1.65
N ILE A 67 2.50 -1.66 2.27
CA ILE A 67 1.82 -0.36 2.37
C ILE A 67 1.74 0.34 1.00
N ASP A 68 2.77 0.20 0.18
CA ASP A 68 2.84 0.84 -1.13
C ASP A 68 1.75 0.34 -2.08
N GLN A 69 1.48 -0.96 -2.11
CA GLN A 69 0.47 -1.55 -2.99
C GLN A 69 -0.89 -0.82 -2.96
N PRO A 70 -1.62 -0.73 -1.82
CA PRO A 70 -2.88 0.02 -1.74
C PRO A 70 -2.66 1.53 -1.92
N LYS A 71 -1.53 2.08 -1.44
CA LYS A 71 -1.25 3.52 -1.54
C LYS A 71 -1.14 4.02 -2.98
N PHE A 72 -0.44 3.28 -3.84
CA PHE A 72 -0.24 3.67 -5.25
C PHE A 72 -1.51 3.54 -6.10
N ILE A 73 -2.55 2.88 -5.57
CA ILE A 73 -3.89 2.77 -6.20
C ILE A 73 -4.95 3.63 -5.47
N GLY A 74 -4.52 4.64 -4.72
CA GLY A 74 -5.40 5.70 -4.19
C GLY A 74 -5.95 5.49 -2.78
N PHE A 75 -5.58 4.41 -2.08
CA PHE A 75 -5.95 4.26 -0.67
C PHE A 75 -4.99 5.07 0.23
N ASP A 76 -5.50 5.78 1.24
CA ASP A 76 -4.66 6.47 2.23
C ASP A 76 -4.45 5.60 3.48
N PRO A 77 -3.28 4.95 3.64
CA PRO A 77 -3.02 4.10 4.80
C PRO A 77 -2.70 4.89 6.08
N PHE A 78 -2.45 6.20 5.98
CA PHE A 78 -1.99 7.01 7.11
C PHE A 78 -3.14 7.69 7.85
N ASN A 79 -4.32 7.72 7.23
CA ASN A 79 -5.52 8.22 7.88
C ASN A 79 -5.80 7.42 9.16
N HIS A 80 -5.91 8.10 10.29
CA HIS A 80 -6.02 7.50 11.63
C HIS A 80 -4.81 6.69 12.12
N HIS A 81 -3.70 6.68 11.37
CA HIS A 81 -2.50 5.88 11.65
C HIS A 81 -1.20 6.72 11.72
N PRO A 82 -1.08 7.68 12.65
CA PRO A 82 0.01 8.65 12.65
C PRO A 82 1.39 8.03 12.90
N LYS A 83 1.52 6.94 13.68
CA LYS A 83 2.83 6.30 13.88
C LYS A 83 3.24 5.49 12.65
N LEU A 84 2.27 4.93 11.92
CA LEU A 84 2.52 4.30 10.63
C LEU A 84 3.08 5.31 9.64
N GLY A 85 2.48 6.50 9.53
CA GLY A 85 3.00 7.58 8.66
C GLY A 85 4.44 7.97 9.02
N LYS A 86 4.71 8.20 10.30
CA LYS A 86 6.08 8.52 10.76
C LYS A 86 7.08 7.40 10.49
N TRP A 87 6.69 6.14 10.69
CA TRP A 87 7.55 4.99 10.36
C TRP A 87 7.80 4.89 8.86
N TYR A 88 6.75 5.07 8.05
CA TYR A 88 6.84 5.03 6.59
C TYR A 88 7.81 6.09 6.07
N ASP A 89 7.76 7.32 6.59
CA ASP A 89 8.69 8.38 6.22
C ASP A 89 10.14 8.04 6.61
N ARG A 90 10.36 7.50 7.82
CA ARG A 90 11.71 7.04 8.23
C ARG A 90 12.25 5.97 7.30
N VAL A 91 11.46 4.95 6.97
CA VAL A 91 11.91 3.86 6.09
C VAL A 91 12.23 4.39 4.69
N ARG A 92 11.42 5.33 4.16
CA ARG A 92 11.69 5.98 2.88
C ARG A 92 12.98 6.79 2.88
N GLU A 93 13.25 7.50 3.98
CA GLU A 93 14.46 8.28 4.15
C GLU A 93 15.71 7.39 4.18
N GLU A 94 15.69 6.32 4.97
CA GLU A 94 16.81 5.35 5.07
C GLU A 94 17.08 4.63 3.73
N LEU A 95 16.03 4.27 2.98
CA LEU A 95 16.17 3.64 1.66
C LEU A 95 16.56 4.63 0.55
N GLY A 96 16.28 5.92 0.76
CA GLY A 96 16.74 7.04 -0.04
C GLY A 96 16.49 6.89 -1.56
N PRO A 97 17.53 7.06 -2.41
CA PRO A 97 17.38 7.02 -3.86
C PRO A 97 16.81 5.72 -4.42
N TYR A 98 17.07 4.58 -3.78
CA TYR A 98 16.60 3.28 -4.24
C TYR A 98 15.09 3.17 -4.12
N TYR A 99 14.53 3.59 -2.99
CA TYR A 99 13.09 3.65 -2.80
C TYR A 99 12.44 4.58 -3.82
N LYS A 100 12.99 5.79 -4.00
CA LYS A 100 12.46 6.76 -4.98
C LYS A 100 12.42 6.19 -6.40
N LYS A 101 13.48 5.49 -6.82
CA LYS A 101 13.55 4.86 -8.14
C LYS A 101 12.46 3.80 -8.32
N VAL A 102 12.32 2.90 -7.34
CA VAL A 102 11.32 1.82 -7.40
C VAL A 102 9.90 2.37 -7.34
N ALA A 103 9.64 3.36 -6.49
CA ALA A 103 8.36 4.04 -6.40
C ALA A 103 7.92 4.65 -7.75
N ILE A 104 8.83 5.35 -8.43
CA ILE A 104 8.58 5.94 -9.75
C ILE A 104 8.32 4.84 -10.79
N GLU A 105 9.14 3.79 -10.79
CA GLU A 105 8.98 2.68 -11.74
C GLU A 105 7.65 1.94 -11.53
N PHE A 106 7.27 1.73 -10.27
CA PHE A 106 6.01 1.08 -9.90
C PHE A 106 4.82 1.92 -10.34
N ASP A 107 4.78 3.21 -10.00
CA ASP A 107 3.71 4.12 -10.44
C ASP A 107 3.60 4.16 -11.98
N ASN A 108 4.72 4.31 -12.69
CA ASN A 108 4.73 4.30 -14.15
C ASN A 108 4.14 3.00 -14.74
N LYS A 109 4.43 1.85 -14.13
CA LYS A 109 3.86 0.56 -14.54
C LYS A 109 2.35 0.52 -14.33
N LEU A 110 1.85 1.01 -13.19
CA LEU A 110 0.42 1.10 -12.90
C LEU A 110 -0.29 2.02 -13.92
N ARG A 111 0.20 3.25 -14.10
CA ARG A 111 -0.37 4.22 -15.06
C ARG A 111 -0.34 3.71 -16.50
N THR A 112 0.70 2.97 -16.87
CA THR A 112 0.80 2.36 -18.21
C THR A 112 -0.22 1.24 -18.40
N ALA A 113 -0.50 0.46 -17.35
CA ALA A 113 -1.54 -0.57 -17.39
C ALA A 113 -2.95 0.05 -17.47
N GLU A 114 -3.21 1.09 -16.68
CA GLU A 114 -4.48 1.83 -16.66
C GLU A 114 -4.81 2.43 -18.03
N LYS A 115 -3.85 3.06 -18.71
CA LYS A 115 -4.06 3.64 -20.06
C LYS A 115 -4.49 2.63 -21.14
N LYS A 116 -4.23 1.34 -20.93
CA LYS A 116 -4.59 0.29 -21.90
C LYS A 116 -6.05 -0.15 -21.77
N ILE A 117 -6.78 0.32 -20.76
CA ILE A 117 -8.11 -0.15 -20.39
C ILE A 117 -9.02 1.08 -20.17
N PRO A 118 -9.91 1.43 -21.11
CA PRO A 118 -10.81 2.57 -20.98
C PRO A 118 -11.70 2.57 -19.72
N GLU A 119 -11.95 1.40 -19.13
CA GLU A 119 -12.88 1.18 -18.03
C GLU A 119 -12.32 1.51 -16.62
N VAL A 120 -11.07 1.97 -16.47
CA VAL A 120 -10.49 2.34 -15.16
C VAL A 120 -10.98 3.66 -14.55
N MET A 121 -12.03 4.28 -15.09
CA MET A 121 -12.59 5.54 -14.54
C MET A 121 -13.01 5.44 -13.06
N TYR A 122 -13.23 4.23 -12.54
CA TYR A 122 -13.53 4.01 -11.11
C TYR A 122 -12.34 4.23 -10.17
N LEU A 123 -11.10 4.31 -10.70
CA LEU A 123 -9.89 4.60 -9.91
C LEU A 123 -9.66 6.11 -9.72
N GLU A 124 -10.38 6.97 -10.44
CA GLU A 124 -10.28 8.43 -10.33
C GLU A 124 -11.24 9.04 -9.28
N GLN A 125 -12.00 8.19 -8.56
CA GLN A 125 -12.93 8.55 -7.49
C GLN A 125 -12.33 8.27 -6.11
#